data_AF-A0A4T2H181-F1
#
_entry.id   AF-A0A4T2H181-F1
#
_cell.length_a   1.000
_cell.length_b   1.000
_cell.length_c   1.000
_cell.angle_alpha   90.00
_cell.angle_beta   90.00
_cell.angle_gamma   90.00
#
_symmetry.space_group_name_H-M   'P 1'
#
loop_
_entity.id
_entity.type
_entity.pdbx_description
1 polymer ?
#
loop_
_entity_poly.entity_id
_entity_poly.type
_entity_poly.pdbx_seq_one_letter_code
_entity_poly.pdbx_strand_id
1 'polypeptide(L)'
;MGKKLIKSTAIGVATLSSFVIANGVHAEEAVNTPTSPVESPEVSLTASVGIETVSGVIVTNGTAVVTETPTEATVNQAATIKTAADQAVTDQTAVVVDASVAEENGANMVERANEVVAEAEASKAEATDENIAKAETEVANTKTAISEAESKATQAAENTAEAQAKADDAQATVNSDQVAIDAQETVVDNAQTAVDNAQAVLDGAGKETIIAERDAAASNLEVAKADETRAQSDLTKAQEADAKKASDLATAKETEATQSATADKTASDLAQAQADATKAAADLVNANTTVDKAQKALDGTGAAAIIAERDDAQVDLTQAQAAENKAQTDLATAQAADAKKASDLATAKDTEATQADTANQTAAALAEAQADAKTKADAKTAADNKVAELTAQINAIENMTVPTLSQDVINAYKAFVKDENESNKEVLGTALLDWYSTQSKATTPIDTSVVDPQNLTSTQAEALSHYYTLLANSLQDQVWGKHEYVVTEEAVNAIQNIADAYASENQPWSSGHSRTALTSDGNANVNWSSENMGTGAKNTTTMTEVLLQSFK
;
A
#
# COMPACT_ATOMS: atom_id res chain seq x y z
N MET A 1 8.23 22.40 -12.41
CA MET A 1 8.95 23.37 -13.27
C MET A 1 10.42 23.39 -12.87
N GLY A 2 11.35 23.26 -13.84
CA GLY A 2 12.80 23.38 -13.60
C GLY A 2 13.64 22.18 -14.06
N LYS A 3 13.56 21.75 -15.32
CA LYS A 3 14.45 20.72 -15.89
C LYS A 3 15.82 21.33 -16.23
N LYS A 4 16.89 20.89 -15.56
CA LYS A 4 18.28 21.10 -16.00
C LYS A 4 18.83 19.79 -16.57
N LEU A 5 18.80 19.66 -17.88
CA LEU A 5 19.61 18.70 -18.64
C LEU A 5 21.08 19.08 -18.49
N ILE A 6 21.91 18.19 -17.94
CA ILE A 6 23.36 18.24 -18.12
C ILE A 6 23.71 17.31 -19.28
N LYS A 7 24.24 17.91 -20.34
CA LYS A 7 24.64 17.26 -21.59
C LYS A 7 25.86 16.38 -21.33
N SER A 8 25.78 15.12 -21.76
CA SER A 8 26.91 14.20 -21.86
C SER A 8 27.87 14.69 -22.95
N THR A 9 29.14 14.88 -22.58
CA THR A 9 30.21 15.30 -23.46
C THR A 9 30.90 14.05 -24.00
N ALA A 10 30.66 13.72 -25.26
CA ALA A 10 31.42 12.72 -25.99
C ALA A 10 32.81 13.28 -26.35
N ILE A 11 33.89 12.67 -25.84
CA ILE A 11 35.26 12.92 -26.30
C ILE A 11 36.01 11.59 -26.42
N GLY A 12 36.27 11.20 -27.67
CA GLY A 12 37.54 10.64 -28.14
C GLY A 12 37.98 9.26 -27.66
N VAL A 13 37.47 8.21 -28.29
CA VAL A 13 38.17 6.92 -28.35
C VAL A 13 39.40 7.10 -29.24
N ALA A 14 40.59 7.13 -28.64
CA ALA A 14 41.85 7.04 -29.36
C ALA A 14 42.12 5.55 -29.65
N THR A 15 42.03 5.16 -30.92
CA THR A 15 42.38 3.82 -31.40
C THR A 15 43.89 3.59 -31.27
N LEU A 16 44.28 2.77 -30.29
CA LEU A 16 45.66 2.30 -30.13
C LEU A 16 45.94 1.28 -31.23
N SER A 17 46.75 1.68 -32.22
CA SER A 17 47.23 0.77 -33.27
C SER A 17 48.25 -0.19 -32.67
N SER A 18 47.94 -1.49 -32.73
CA SER A 18 48.82 -2.58 -32.33
C SER A 18 50.02 -2.64 -33.27
N PHE A 19 51.22 -2.37 -32.72
CA PHE A 19 52.48 -2.54 -33.42
C PHE A 19 53.00 -3.97 -33.14
N VAL A 20 52.82 -4.86 -34.11
CA VAL A 20 53.46 -6.18 -34.13
C VAL A 20 54.92 -5.99 -34.56
N ILE A 21 55.87 -6.18 -33.65
CA ILE A 21 57.28 -6.35 -34.01
C ILE A 21 57.57 -7.85 -34.03
N ALA A 22 57.55 -8.41 -35.24
CA ALA A 22 58.08 -9.73 -35.52
C ALA A 22 59.54 -9.61 -35.98
N ASN A 23 60.35 -10.52 -35.46
CA ASN A 23 61.59 -11.06 -36.01
C ASN A 23 62.90 -10.25 -35.89
N GLY A 24 63.75 -10.74 -34.99
CA GLY A 24 65.03 -11.36 -35.36
C GLY A 24 66.04 -10.51 -36.13
N VAL A 25 66.95 -9.87 -35.40
CA VAL A 25 68.23 -9.42 -35.97
C VAL A 25 69.25 -10.51 -35.67
N HIS A 26 69.57 -11.30 -36.69
CA HIS A 26 70.83 -12.05 -36.72
C HIS A 26 71.96 -11.03 -36.81
N ALA A 27 72.86 -11.05 -35.84
CA ALA A 27 74.15 -10.39 -35.96
C ALA A 27 75.02 -11.22 -36.92
N GLU A 28 75.00 -10.86 -38.19
CA GLU A 28 75.98 -11.33 -39.17
C GLU A 28 77.22 -10.44 -39.00
N GLU A 29 78.29 -11.02 -38.46
CA GLU A 29 79.60 -10.38 -38.34
C GLU A 29 80.18 -10.19 -39.75
N ALA A 30 79.92 -9.03 -40.36
CA ALA A 30 80.52 -8.66 -41.63
C ALA A 30 81.97 -8.24 -41.41
N VAL A 31 82.88 -9.23 -41.35
CA VAL A 31 84.32 -9.01 -41.50
C VAL A 31 84.58 -8.58 -42.95
N ASN A 32 84.44 -7.29 -43.23
CA ASN A 32 84.99 -6.71 -44.45
C ASN A 32 86.51 -6.69 -44.31
N THR A 33 87.17 -7.69 -44.89
CA THR A 33 88.58 -7.58 -45.23
C THR A 33 88.73 -6.42 -46.23
N PRO A 34 89.64 -5.46 -46.01
CA PRO A 34 89.90 -4.43 -47.00
C PRO A 34 90.47 -5.11 -48.25
N THR A 35 89.66 -5.17 -49.29
CA THR A 35 90.07 -5.65 -50.61
C THR A 35 90.67 -4.48 -51.37
N SER A 36 91.92 -4.70 -51.78
CA SER A 36 92.74 -3.92 -52.72
C SER A 36 93.84 -3.10 -52.04
N PRO A 37 95.13 -3.38 -52.33
CA PRO A 37 96.17 -2.42 -52.05
C PRO A 37 95.86 -1.16 -52.88
N VAL A 38 95.91 0.00 -52.23
CA VAL A 38 96.04 1.25 -52.97
C VAL A 38 97.40 1.16 -53.66
N GLU A 39 97.40 0.77 -54.94
CA GLU A 39 98.57 0.96 -55.81
C GLU A 39 98.90 2.45 -55.74
N SER A 40 100.04 2.76 -55.10
CA SER A 40 100.64 4.08 -55.25
C SER A 40 100.83 4.31 -56.74
N PRO A 41 100.34 5.42 -57.33
CA PRO A 41 100.69 5.72 -58.69
C PRO A 41 102.22 5.91 -58.72
N GLU A 42 102.94 4.94 -59.28
CA GLU A 42 104.33 5.15 -59.67
C GLU A 42 104.32 6.27 -60.71
N VAL A 43 104.64 7.49 -60.28
CA VAL A 43 104.87 8.62 -61.18
C VAL A 43 106.16 8.34 -61.93
N SER A 44 106.04 7.69 -63.10
CA SER A 44 107.15 7.49 -64.02
C SER A 44 107.59 8.84 -64.60
N LEU A 45 108.56 9.48 -63.95
CA LEU A 45 109.22 10.69 -64.45
C LEU A 45 110.20 10.32 -65.57
N THR A 46 109.69 10.04 -66.77
CA THR A 46 110.50 9.93 -68.00
C THR A 46 110.23 11.11 -68.92
N ALA A 47 110.62 12.32 -68.49
CA ALA A 47 110.64 13.50 -69.36
C ALA A 47 111.93 13.49 -70.21
N SER A 48 111.92 12.76 -71.33
CA SER A 48 112.87 13.00 -72.42
C SER A 48 112.38 14.23 -73.20
N VAL A 49 112.85 15.42 -72.81
CA VAL A 49 112.63 16.63 -73.61
C VAL A 49 113.53 16.57 -74.83
N GLY A 50 113.03 15.98 -75.91
CA GLY A 50 113.67 15.88 -77.23
C GLY A 50 113.79 17.24 -77.93
N ILE A 51 114.40 18.22 -77.28
CA ILE A 51 114.65 19.55 -77.82
C ILE A 51 115.92 19.49 -78.68
N GLU A 52 115.78 19.71 -79.97
CA GLU A 52 116.91 19.71 -80.93
C GLU A 52 117.84 20.92 -80.70
N THR A 53 119.12 20.76 -81.03
CA THR A 53 120.12 21.84 -80.92
C THR A 53 120.24 22.63 -82.22
N VAL A 54 120.48 23.94 -82.12
CA VAL A 54 120.71 24.82 -83.28
C VAL A 54 122.02 24.44 -83.97
N SER A 55 121.99 24.26 -85.30
CA SER A 55 123.20 23.93 -86.07
C SER A 55 124.20 25.10 -86.05
N GLY A 56 125.49 24.82 -85.79
CA GLY A 56 126.55 25.85 -85.64
C GLY A 56 126.65 26.48 -84.24
N VAL A 57 125.94 25.93 -83.24
CA VAL A 57 126.02 26.34 -81.83
C VAL A 57 126.34 25.11 -80.97
N ILE A 58 127.38 25.19 -80.14
CA ILE A 58 127.68 24.17 -79.15
C ILE A 58 127.25 24.70 -77.78
N VAL A 59 126.37 23.97 -77.11
CA VAL A 59 125.95 24.28 -75.73
C VAL A 59 126.71 23.38 -74.78
N THR A 60 127.55 23.97 -73.94
CA THR A 60 128.26 23.27 -72.87
C THR A 60 128.01 24.00 -71.57
N ASN A 61 127.50 23.27 -70.57
CA ASN A 61 127.27 23.77 -69.23
C ASN A 61 126.40 25.05 -69.16
N GLY A 62 125.31 25.07 -69.94
CA GLY A 62 124.36 26.21 -69.96
C GLY A 62 124.85 27.46 -70.69
N THR A 63 126.05 27.43 -71.29
CA THR A 63 126.59 28.54 -72.08
C THR A 63 126.60 28.16 -73.57
N ALA A 64 125.97 28.99 -74.41
CA ALA A 64 125.93 28.78 -75.86
C ALA A 64 127.09 29.52 -76.54
N VAL A 65 127.94 28.78 -77.27
CA VAL A 65 129.04 29.34 -78.07
C VAL A 65 128.69 29.23 -79.56
N VAL A 66 128.68 30.37 -80.25
CA VAL A 66 128.37 30.47 -81.68
C VAL A 66 129.66 30.23 -82.48
N THR A 67 129.70 29.15 -83.28
CA THR A 67 130.92 28.75 -84.02
C THR A 67 130.94 29.22 -85.48
N GLU A 68 129.85 29.80 -85.98
CA GLU A 68 129.72 30.33 -87.35
C GLU A 68 128.94 31.66 -87.37
N THR A 69 129.13 32.53 -88.38
CA THR A 69 128.36 33.79 -88.47
C THR A 69 126.86 33.50 -88.60
N PRO A 70 126.00 33.97 -87.68
CA PRO A 70 124.57 33.63 -87.71
C PRO A 70 123.90 34.08 -89.00
N THR A 71 123.15 33.18 -89.64
CA THR A 71 122.24 33.52 -90.74
C THR A 71 120.83 33.72 -90.20
N GLU A 72 119.96 34.40 -90.95
CA GLU A 72 118.55 34.58 -90.59
C GLU A 72 117.84 33.24 -90.32
N ALA A 73 118.23 32.17 -91.03
CA ALA A 73 117.74 30.81 -90.79
C ALA A 73 118.15 30.26 -89.41
N THR A 74 119.39 30.47 -88.99
CA THR A 74 119.91 30.03 -87.69
C THR A 74 119.19 30.73 -86.53
N VAL A 75 118.87 32.03 -86.68
CA VAL A 75 118.11 32.80 -85.67
C VAL A 75 116.67 32.31 -85.58
N ASN A 76 116.02 32.01 -86.70
CA ASN A 76 114.66 31.44 -86.70
C ASN A 76 114.60 30.03 -86.10
N GLN A 77 115.62 29.21 -86.34
CA GLN A 77 115.74 27.89 -85.70
C GLN A 77 115.92 28.03 -84.18
N ALA A 78 116.77 28.96 -83.74
CA ALA A 78 116.97 29.26 -82.31
C ALA A 78 115.69 29.80 -81.65
N ALA A 79 114.93 30.66 -82.34
CA ALA A 79 113.65 31.15 -81.85
C ALA A 79 112.63 30.01 -81.69
N THR A 80 112.56 29.09 -82.66
CA THR A 80 111.67 27.92 -82.60
C THR A 80 112.04 26.99 -81.45
N ILE A 81 113.34 26.70 -81.27
CA ILE A 81 113.85 25.89 -80.16
C ILE A 81 113.59 26.56 -78.82
N LYS A 82 113.77 27.89 -78.71
CA LYS A 82 113.43 28.64 -77.50
C LYS A 82 111.94 28.53 -77.18
N THR A 83 111.06 28.68 -78.17
CA THR A 83 109.61 28.50 -77.96
C THR A 83 109.29 27.08 -77.50
N ALA A 84 109.91 26.06 -78.09
CA ALA A 84 109.72 24.67 -77.66
C ALA A 84 110.26 24.42 -76.24
N ALA A 85 111.39 25.02 -75.86
CA ALA A 85 111.95 24.91 -74.53
C ALA A 85 111.11 25.65 -73.48
N ASP A 86 110.64 26.86 -73.79
CA ASP A 86 109.73 27.62 -72.92
C ASP A 86 108.41 26.86 -72.72
N GLN A 87 107.89 26.23 -73.78
CA GLN A 87 106.69 25.38 -73.69
C GLN A 87 106.97 24.11 -72.87
N ALA A 88 108.10 23.44 -73.06
CA ALA A 88 108.48 22.26 -72.27
C ALA A 88 108.68 22.59 -70.78
N VAL A 89 109.24 23.75 -70.46
CA VAL A 89 109.35 24.24 -69.07
C VAL A 89 107.97 24.54 -68.51
N THR A 90 107.06 25.12 -69.32
CA THR A 90 105.68 25.40 -68.91
C THR A 90 104.92 24.10 -68.63
N ASP A 91 105.00 23.12 -69.54
CA ASP A 91 104.37 21.81 -69.40
C ASP A 91 104.95 21.04 -68.21
N GLN A 92 106.27 21.06 -68.02
CA GLN A 92 106.91 20.42 -66.88
C GLN A 92 106.55 21.10 -65.55
N THR A 93 106.36 22.43 -65.57
CA THR A 93 105.87 23.17 -64.39
C THR A 93 104.45 22.75 -64.06
N ALA A 94 103.57 22.58 -65.06
CA ALA A 94 102.22 22.07 -64.85
C ALA A 94 102.23 20.65 -64.25
N VAL A 95 103.09 19.74 -64.75
CA VAL A 95 103.25 18.39 -64.20
C VAL A 95 103.73 18.41 -62.74
N VAL A 96 104.67 19.30 -62.40
CA VAL A 96 105.16 19.44 -61.01
C VAL A 96 104.06 19.99 -60.10
N VAL A 97 103.26 20.96 -60.57
CA VAL A 97 102.10 21.47 -59.83
C VAL A 97 101.07 20.37 -59.60
N ASP A 98 100.73 19.59 -60.62
CA ASP A 98 99.80 18.46 -60.50
C ASP A 98 100.34 17.40 -59.53
N ALA A 99 101.64 17.12 -59.54
CA ALA A 99 102.28 16.22 -58.59
C ALA A 99 102.22 16.74 -57.14
N SER A 100 102.43 18.04 -56.91
CA SER A 100 102.27 18.64 -55.58
C SER A 100 100.83 18.60 -55.08
N VAL A 101 99.85 18.81 -55.97
CA VAL A 101 98.42 18.67 -55.62
C VAL A 101 98.07 17.21 -55.29
N ALA A 102 98.64 16.25 -56.03
CA ALA A 102 98.45 14.83 -55.75
C ALA A 102 99.07 14.41 -54.40
N GLU A 103 100.25 14.94 -54.05
CA GLU A 103 100.90 14.74 -52.75
C GLU A 103 100.05 15.30 -51.60
N GLU A 104 99.54 16.53 -51.74
CA GLU A 104 98.67 17.16 -50.74
C GLU A 104 97.35 16.38 -50.54
N ASN A 105 96.73 15.92 -51.63
CA ASN A 105 95.54 15.06 -51.55
C ASN A 105 95.85 13.72 -50.86
N GLY A 106 97.01 13.12 -51.12
CA GLY A 106 97.47 11.92 -50.43
C GLY A 106 97.63 12.15 -48.93
N ALA A 107 98.24 13.27 -48.52
CA ALA A 107 98.39 13.64 -47.12
C ALA A 107 97.04 13.83 -46.41
N ASN A 108 96.09 14.53 -47.06
CA ASN A 108 94.73 14.72 -46.53
C ASN A 108 93.96 13.40 -46.37
N MET A 109 94.16 12.43 -47.28
CA MET A 109 93.56 11.10 -47.15
C MET A 109 94.13 10.33 -45.96
N VAL A 110 95.44 10.45 -45.70
CA VAL A 110 96.07 9.82 -44.53
C VAL A 110 95.57 10.45 -43.23
N GLU A 111 95.44 11.78 -43.18
CA GLU A 111 94.88 12.48 -42.00
C GLU A 111 93.45 12.01 -41.70
N ARG A 112 92.58 11.98 -42.72
CA ARG A 112 91.20 11.50 -42.57
C ARG A 112 91.13 10.02 -42.17
N ALA A 113 92.04 9.18 -42.66
CA ALA A 113 92.11 7.78 -42.24
C ALA A 113 92.48 7.66 -40.75
N ASN A 114 93.39 8.50 -40.26
CA ASN A 114 93.78 8.53 -38.84
C ASN A 114 92.63 9.02 -37.94
N GLU A 115 91.83 9.99 -38.38
CA GLU A 115 90.63 10.42 -37.66
C GLU A 115 89.62 9.28 -37.51
N VAL A 116 89.34 8.55 -38.59
CA VAL A 116 88.43 7.39 -38.58
C VAL A 116 88.95 6.27 -37.66
N VAL A 117 90.26 6.03 -37.65
CA VAL A 117 90.88 5.06 -36.74
C VAL A 117 90.74 5.49 -35.29
N ALA A 118 90.96 6.76 -34.97
CA ALA A 118 90.79 7.28 -33.61
C ALA A 118 89.33 7.17 -33.13
N GLU A 119 88.35 7.43 -34.01
CA GLU A 119 86.93 7.27 -33.72
C GLU A 119 86.54 5.80 -33.51
N ALA A 120 87.12 4.89 -34.29
CA ALA A 120 86.93 3.45 -34.12
C ALA A 120 87.57 2.93 -32.81
N GLU A 121 88.75 3.44 -32.43
CA GLU A 121 89.40 3.09 -31.17
C GLU A 121 88.63 3.63 -29.95
N ALA A 122 88.06 4.84 -30.04
CA ALA A 122 87.18 5.38 -29.01
C ALA A 122 85.90 4.55 -28.86
N SER A 123 85.26 4.18 -29.98
CA SER A 123 84.08 3.32 -30.00
C SER A 123 84.37 1.94 -29.39
N LYS A 124 85.55 1.38 -29.67
CA LYS A 124 86.02 0.12 -29.09
C LYS A 124 86.26 0.22 -27.58
N ALA A 125 86.79 1.35 -27.09
CA ALA A 125 87.01 1.57 -25.67
C ALA A 125 85.70 1.74 -24.88
N GLU A 126 84.64 2.23 -25.52
CA GLU A 126 83.32 2.40 -24.92
C GLU A 126 82.49 1.10 -24.91
N ALA A 127 82.71 0.21 -25.88
CA ALA A 127 82.09 -1.10 -26.00
C ALA A 127 82.71 -2.16 -25.06
N THR A 128 82.74 -1.89 -23.75
CA THR A 128 83.18 -2.85 -22.75
C THR A 128 82.07 -3.83 -22.38
N ASP A 129 82.44 -5.05 -21.99
CA ASP A 129 81.50 -6.05 -21.46
C ASP A 129 80.70 -5.51 -20.25
N GLU A 130 81.29 -4.61 -19.46
CA GLU A 130 80.64 -3.96 -18.32
C GLU A 130 79.53 -3.00 -18.75
N ASN A 131 79.77 -2.17 -19.78
CA ASN A 131 78.75 -1.27 -20.32
C ASN A 131 77.61 -2.04 -21.01
N ILE A 132 77.94 -3.15 -21.69
CA ILE A 132 76.94 -4.03 -22.31
C ILE A 132 76.09 -4.72 -21.24
N ALA A 133 76.71 -5.32 -20.21
CA ALA A 133 75.99 -5.98 -19.11
C ALA A 133 75.12 -4.99 -18.31
N LYS A 134 75.57 -3.75 -18.14
CA LYS A 134 74.77 -2.68 -17.54
C LYS A 134 73.54 -2.33 -18.39
N ALA A 135 73.72 -2.18 -19.71
CA ALA A 135 72.61 -1.94 -20.63
C ALA A 135 71.61 -3.10 -20.65
N GLU A 136 72.08 -4.35 -20.64
CA GLU A 136 71.22 -5.55 -20.54
C GLU A 136 70.42 -5.57 -19.23
N THR A 137 71.05 -5.21 -18.12
CA THR A 137 70.39 -5.11 -16.81
C THR A 137 69.33 -4.00 -16.79
N GLU A 138 69.63 -2.83 -17.36
CA GLU A 138 68.69 -1.72 -17.48
C GLU A 138 67.49 -2.08 -18.39
N VAL A 139 67.73 -2.80 -19.49
CA VAL A 139 66.66 -3.32 -20.36
C VAL A 139 65.80 -4.36 -19.62
N ALA A 140 66.41 -5.28 -18.87
CA ALA A 140 65.68 -6.28 -18.09
C ALA A 140 64.81 -5.63 -17.00
N ASN A 141 65.34 -4.65 -16.28
CA ASN A 141 64.60 -3.86 -15.29
C ASN A 141 63.43 -3.10 -15.93
N THR A 142 63.66 -2.50 -17.10
CA THR A 142 62.61 -1.80 -17.87
C THR A 142 61.50 -2.76 -18.29
N LYS A 143 61.86 -3.97 -18.75
CA LYS A 143 60.87 -5.00 -19.13
C LYS A 143 60.03 -5.46 -17.94
N THR A 144 60.63 -5.62 -16.77
CA THR A 144 59.91 -5.93 -15.52
C THR A 144 58.97 -4.78 -15.14
N ALA A 145 59.44 -3.53 -15.18
CA ALA A 145 58.61 -2.36 -14.89
C ALA A 145 57.42 -2.20 -15.84
N ILE A 146 57.61 -2.51 -17.14
CA ILE A 146 56.52 -2.54 -18.13
C ILE A 146 55.51 -3.64 -17.78
N SER A 147 55.96 -4.84 -17.45
CA SER A 147 55.07 -5.95 -17.08
C SER A 147 54.24 -5.63 -15.82
N GLU A 148 54.86 -4.99 -14.82
CA GLU A 148 54.15 -4.51 -13.63
C GLU A 148 53.14 -3.40 -13.96
N ALA A 149 53.48 -2.49 -14.88
CA ALA A 149 52.58 -1.43 -15.32
C ALA A 149 51.37 -1.99 -16.10
N GLU A 150 51.57 -2.98 -16.96
CA GLU A 150 50.51 -3.69 -17.70
C GLU A 150 49.57 -4.44 -16.75
N SER A 151 50.12 -5.12 -15.74
CA SER A 151 49.34 -5.78 -14.69
C SER A 151 48.49 -4.78 -13.90
N LYS A 152 49.07 -3.65 -13.48
CA LYS A 152 48.33 -2.57 -12.80
C LYS A 152 47.27 -1.93 -13.68
N ALA A 153 47.53 -1.75 -14.99
CA ALA A 153 46.55 -1.23 -15.94
C ALA A 153 45.37 -2.19 -16.13
N THR A 154 45.64 -3.49 -16.17
CA THR A 154 44.60 -4.53 -16.24
C THR A 154 43.73 -4.52 -14.99
N GLN A 155 44.34 -4.49 -13.80
CA GLN A 155 43.60 -4.42 -12.54
C GLN A 155 42.74 -3.14 -12.44
N ALA A 156 43.24 -2.00 -12.94
CA ALA A 156 42.48 -0.76 -12.97
C ALA A 156 41.25 -0.84 -13.90
N ALA A 157 41.38 -1.53 -15.04
CA ALA A 157 40.28 -1.77 -15.95
C ALA A 157 39.21 -2.68 -15.33
N GLU A 158 39.63 -3.76 -14.66
CA GLU A 158 38.72 -4.66 -13.91
C GLU A 158 37.98 -3.93 -12.80
N ASN A 159 38.69 -3.13 -11.98
CA ASN A 159 38.08 -2.33 -10.92
C ASN A 159 37.06 -1.32 -11.48
N THR A 160 37.33 -0.75 -12.65
CA THR A 160 36.40 0.18 -13.32
C THR A 160 35.15 -0.55 -13.81
N ALA A 161 35.30 -1.75 -14.38
CA ALA A 161 34.18 -2.58 -14.81
C ALA A 161 33.31 -3.02 -13.61
N GLU A 162 33.93 -3.42 -12.49
CA GLU A 162 33.20 -3.80 -11.27
C GLU A 162 32.45 -2.59 -10.67
N ALA A 163 33.07 -1.41 -10.66
CA ALA A 163 32.41 -0.18 -10.20
C ALA A 163 31.22 0.21 -11.10
N GLN A 164 31.34 0.04 -12.42
CA GLN A 164 30.24 0.30 -13.35
C GLN A 164 29.08 -0.69 -13.14
N ALA A 165 29.37 -1.98 -12.97
CA ALA A 165 28.35 -2.99 -12.69
C ALA A 165 27.58 -2.69 -11.38
N LYS A 166 28.28 -2.27 -10.32
CA LYS A 166 27.65 -1.83 -9.06
C LYS A 166 26.79 -0.58 -9.24
N ALA A 167 27.21 0.36 -10.09
CA ALA A 167 26.45 1.56 -10.38
C ALA A 167 25.16 1.23 -11.16
N ASP A 168 25.23 0.30 -12.12
CA ASP A 168 24.08 -0.14 -12.90
C ASP A 168 23.06 -0.90 -12.02
N ASP A 169 23.53 -1.75 -11.10
CA ASP A 169 22.69 -2.47 -10.14
C ASP A 169 21.99 -1.52 -9.15
N ALA A 170 22.72 -0.53 -8.64
CA ALA A 170 22.15 0.52 -7.80
C ALA A 170 21.10 1.36 -8.57
N GLN A 171 21.34 1.65 -9.86
CA GLN A 171 20.39 2.37 -10.69
C GLN A 171 19.13 1.56 -10.98
N ALA A 172 19.25 0.23 -11.15
CA ALA A 172 18.11 -0.66 -11.29
C ALA A 172 17.26 -0.70 -10.00
N THR A 173 17.92 -0.77 -8.84
CA THR A 173 17.26 -0.71 -7.52
C THR A 173 16.48 0.59 -7.35
N VAL A 174 17.10 1.74 -7.65
CA VAL A 174 16.43 3.06 -7.58
C VAL A 174 15.21 3.13 -8.50
N ASN A 175 15.30 2.57 -9.71
CA ASN A 175 14.17 2.55 -10.63
C ASN A 175 13.03 1.67 -10.10
N SER A 176 13.35 0.53 -9.48
CA SER A 176 12.36 -0.35 -8.85
C SER A 176 11.68 0.33 -7.65
N ASP A 177 12.47 0.97 -6.77
CA ASP A 177 11.96 1.70 -5.61
C ASP A 177 11.05 2.86 -6.04
N GLN A 178 11.39 3.56 -7.13
CA GLN A 178 10.55 4.62 -7.67
C GLN A 178 9.17 4.09 -8.13
N VAL A 179 9.12 2.92 -8.78
CA VAL A 179 7.85 2.29 -9.16
C VAL A 179 7.02 1.92 -7.93
N ALA A 180 7.66 1.40 -6.87
CA ALA A 180 6.98 1.09 -5.62
C ALA A 180 6.42 2.35 -4.93
N ILE A 181 7.17 3.46 -4.95
CA ILE A 181 6.72 4.75 -4.43
C ILE A 181 5.52 5.28 -5.21
N ASP A 182 5.54 5.25 -6.54
CA ASP A 182 4.43 5.70 -7.39
C ASP A 182 3.15 4.86 -7.14
N ALA A 183 3.31 3.55 -6.92
CA ALA A 183 2.20 2.67 -6.53
C ALA A 183 1.65 3.04 -5.14
N GLN A 184 2.52 3.36 -4.17
CA GLN A 184 2.12 3.76 -2.84
C GLN A 184 1.42 5.13 -2.83
N GLU A 185 1.82 6.06 -3.69
CA GLU A 185 1.17 7.35 -3.90
C GLU A 185 -0.29 7.15 -4.37
N THR A 186 -0.51 6.23 -5.31
CA THR A 186 -1.86 5.85 -5.77
C THR A 186 -2.72 5.27 -4.65
N VAL A 187 -2.15 4.45 -3.76
CA VAL A 187 -2.86 3.90 -2.60
C VAL A 187 -3.26 5.00 -1.63
N VAL A 188 -2.39 5.98 -1.39
CA VAL A 188 -2.67 7.13 -0.51
C VAL A 188 -3.79 8.01 -1.09
N ASP A 189 -3.77 8.28 -2.40
CA ASP A 189 -4.83 9.06 -3.06
C ASP A 189 -6.21 8.40 -2.97
N ASN A 190 -6.25 7.07 -3.14
CA ASN A 190 -7.48 6.28 -2.97
C ASN A 190 -7.98 6.32 -1.52
N ALA A 191 -7.08 6.20 -0.55
CA ALA A 191 -7.42 6.31 0.87
C ALA A 191 -7.95 7.71 1.23
N GLN A 192 -7.33 8.76 0.71
CA GLN A 192 -7.79 10.15 0.90
C GLN A 192 -9.18 10.36 0.31
N THR A 193 -9.43 9.84 -0.90
CA THR A 193 -10.76 9.90 -1.54
C THR A 193 -11.83 9.17 -0.71
N ALA A 194 -11.48 8.03 -0.10
CA ALA A 194 -12.39 7.29 0.77
C ALA A 194 -12.72 8.07 2.06
N VAL A 195 -11.72 8.73 2.66
CA VAL A 195 -11.91 9.60 3.83
C VAL A 195 -12.83 10.78 3.49
N ASP A 196 -12.60 11.46 2.38
CA ASP A 196 -13.42 12.60 1.94
C ASP A 196 -14.87 12.18 1.68
N ASN A 197 -15.09 11.01 1.08
CA ASN A 197 -16.43 10.44 0.88
C ASN A 197 -17.13 10.10 2.21
N ALA A 198 -16.42 9.49 3.17
CA ALA A 198 -16.97 9.18 4.48
C ALA A 198 -17.32 10.47 5.26
N GLN A 199 -16.47 11.49 5.16
CA GLN A 199 -16.71 12.80 5.76
C GLN A 199 -17.92 13.49 5.10
N ALA A 200 -18.10 13.39 3.78
CA ALA A 200 -19.27 13.91 3.09
C ALA A 200 -20.57 13.16 3.44
N VAL A 201 -20.50 11.88 3.81
CA VAL A 201 -21.66 11.12 4.34
C VAL A 201 -22.01 11.58 5.76
N LEU A 202 -21.01 11.87 6.59
CA LEU A 202 -21.20 12.42 7.94
C LEU A 202 -21.70 13.87 7.95
N ASP A 203 -21.19 14.69 7.04
CA ASP A 203 -21.56 16.10 6.85
C ASP A 203 -22.80 16.27 5.95
N GLY A 204 -23.19 15.22 5.21
CA GLY A 204 -24.44 15.15 4.49
C GLY A 204 -25.63 15.10 5.45
N ALA A 205 -26.84 15.22 4.87
CA ALA A 205 -28.13 15.52 5.51
C ALA A 205 -28.51 14.82 6.84
N GLY A 206 -27.78 13.80 7.30
CA GLY A 206 -28.00 13.15 8.59
C GLY A 206 -27.84 14.08 9.79
N LYS A 207 -26.86 14.99 9.81
CA LYS A 207 -26.62 15.86 10.98
C LYS A 207 -27.74 16.87 11.21
N GLU A 208 -28.14 17.60 10.17
CA GLU A 208 -29.22 18.58 10.24
C GLU A 208 -30.57 17.90 10.48
N THR A 209 -30.81 16.73 9.88
CA THR A 209 -32.07 15.98 10.09
C THR A 209 -32.17 15.43 11.50
N ILE A 210 -31.09 14.85 12.06
CA ILE A 210 -31.08 14.33 13.44
C ILE A 210 -31.26 15.48 14.45
N ILE A 211 -30.65 16.64 14.22
CA ILE A 211 -30.83 17.81 15.08
C ILE A 211 -32.26 18.34 14.98
N ALA A 212 -32.82 18.44 13.77
CA ALA A 212 -34.20 18.87 13.56
C ALA A 212 -35.21 17.90 14.19
N GLU A 213 -35.00 16.58 14.06
CA GLU A 213 -35.82 15.55 14.68
C GLU A 213 -35.72 15.59 16.21
N ARG A 214 -34.52 15.80 16.76
CA ARG A 214 -34.32 15.99 18.20
C ARG A 214 -35.06 17.22 18.71
N ASP A 215 -34.95 18.34 18.01
CA ASP A 215 -35.59 19.59 18.41
C ASP A 215 -37.12 19.51 18.28
N ALA A 216 -37.62 18.83 17.24
CA ALA A 216 -39.04 18.52 17.09
C ALA A 216 -39.54 17.58 18.21
N ALA A 217 -38.78 16.55 18.55
CA ALA A 217 -39.10 15.63 19.64
C ALA A 217 -39.11 16.35 21.01
N ALA A 218 -38.16 17.26 21.25
CA ALA A 218 -38.13 18.08 22.45
C ALA A 218 -39.35 19.02 22.53
N SER A 219 -39.74 19.64 21.42
CA SER A 219 -40.94 20.48 21.35
C SER A 219 -42.21 19.67 21.60
N ASN A 220 -42.34 18.48 21.00
CA ASN A 220 -43.49 17.60 21.19
C ASN A 220 -43.61 17.14 22.65
N LEU A 221 -42.49 16.88 23.32
CA LEU A 221 -42.47 16.50 24.74
C LEU A 221 -42.98 17.64 25.64
N GLU A 222 -42.63 18.90 25.36
CA GLU A 222 -43.14 20.05 26.10
C GLU A 222 -44.66 20.20 25.91
N VAL A 223 -45.16 20.06 24.69
CA VAL A 223 -46.61 20.10 24.41
C VAL A 223 -47.33 18.98 25.16
N ALA A 224 -46.80 17.76 25.14
CA ALA A 224 -47.41 16.63 25.85
C ALA A 224 -47.48 16.85 27.37
N LYS A 225 -46.44 17.44 27.99
CA LYS A 225 -46.46 17.78 29.43
C LYS A 225 -47.49 18.86 29.76
N ALA A 226 -47.64 19.86 28.88
CA ALA A 226 -48.63 20.91 29.05
C ALA A 226 -50.06 20.33 28.95
N ASP A 227 -50.29 19.44 28.00
CA ASP A 227 -51.57 18.74 27.85
C ASP A 227 -51.87 17.79 29.00
N GLU A 228 -50.87 17.05 29.51
CA GLU A 228 -51.01 16.23 30.72
C GLU A 228 -51.44 17.08 31.92
N THR A 229 -50.78 18.22 32.14
CA THR A 229 -51.11 19.14 33.23
C THR A 229 -52.55 19.67 33.10
N ARG A 230 -52.96 20.01 31.87
CA ARG A 230 -54.31 20.48 31.58
C ARG A 230 -55.35 19.37 31.82
N ALA A 231 -55.08 18.15 31.36
CA ALA A 231 -55.94 16.99 31.58
C ALA A 231 -56.09 16.65 33.07
N GLN A 232 -55.01 16.75 33.86
CA GLN A 232 -55.06 16.59 35.31
C GLN A 232 -55.94 17.67 35.96
N SER A 233 -55.82 18.93 35.54
CA SER A 233 -56.67 20.02 36.03
C SER A 233 -58.15 19.80 35.69
N ASP A 234 -58.44 19.37 34.47
CA ASP A 234 -59.80 19.11 34.02
C ASP A 234 -60.42 17.90 34.74
N LEU A 235 -59.63 16.86 35.03
CA LEU A 235 -60.03 15.73 35.86
C LEU A 235 -60.40 16.17 37.29
N THR A 236 -59.58 17.03 37.91
CA THR A 236 -59.88 17.57 39.25
C THR A 236 -61.20 18.36 39.23
N LYS A 237 -61.41 19.23 38.24
CA LYS A 237 -62.68 19.98 38.11
C LYS A 237 -63.89 19.06 37.91
N ALA A 238 -63.73 17.99 37.13
CA ALA A 238 -64.80 17.01 36.92
C ALA A 238 -65.15 16.27 38.23
N GLN A 239 -64.15 15.86 39.01
CA GLN A 239 -64.34 15.24 40.32
C GLN A 239 -65.06 16.19 41.30
N GLU A 240 -64.70 17.47 41.32
CA GLU A 240 -65.38 18.49 42.13
C GLU A 240 -66.84 18.68 41.70
N ALA A 241 -67.11 18.72 40.40
CA ALA A 241 -68.47 18.84 39.86
C ALA A 241 -69.34 17.63 40.19
N ASP A 242 -68.79 16.42 40.12
CA ASP A 242 -69.51 15.19 40.49
C ASP A 242 -69.77 15.10 41.99
N ALA A 243 -68.81 15.51 42.83
CA ALA A 243 -69.02 15.64 44.27
C ALA A 243 -70.17 16.62 44.58
N LYS A 244 -70.23 17.75 43.87
CA LYS A 244 -71.34 18.70 44.00
C LYS A 244 -72.68 18.09 43.56
N LYS A 245 -72.73 17.41 42.42
CA LYS A 245 -73.96 16.73 41.96
C LYS A 245 -74.45 15.68 42.96
N ALA A 246 -73.53 14.90 43.55
CA ALA A 246 -73.87 13.92 44.57
C ALA A 246 -74.50 14.59 45.81
N SER A 247 -73.96 15.73 46.23
CA SER A 247 -74.54 16.55 47.32
C SER A 247 -75.92 17.10 46.96
N ASP A 248 -76.07 17.71 45.78
CA ASP A 248 -77.34 18.28 45.32
C ASP A 248 -78.43 17.19 45.22
N LEU A 249 -78.07 15.98 44.76
CA LEU A 249 -78.96 14.82 44.69
C LEU A 249 -79.39 14.33 46.09
N ALA A 250 -78.48 14.34 47.06
CA ALA A 250 -78.80 13.99 48.44
C ALA A 250 -79.82 14.98 49.04
N THR A 251 -79.61 16.29 48.84
CA THR A 251 -80.55 17.33 49.28
C THR A 251 -81.91 17.23 48.58
N ALA A 252 -81.93 16.90 47.28
CA ALA A 252 -83.17 16.70 46.54
C ALA A 252 -83.98 15.51 47.09
N LYS A 253 -83.33 14.38 47.40
CA LYS A 253 -83.99 13.21 48.03
C LYS A 253 -84.55 13.53 49.42
N GLU A 254 -83.85 14.34 50.21
CA GLU A 254 -84.31 14.76 51.53
C GLU A 254 -85.53 15.69 51.43
N THR A 255 -85.54 16.55 50.41
CA THR A 255 -86.69 17.41 50.08
C THR A 255 -87.89 16.60 49.59
N GLU A 256 -87.67 15.61 48.72
CA GLU A 256 -88.69 14.67 48.24
C GLU A 256 -89.35 13.92 49.39
N ALA A 257 -88.55 13.38 50.33
CA ALA A 257 -89.06 12.70 51.52
C ALA A 257 -89.94 13.63 52.38
N THR A 258 -89.52 14.90 52.53
CA THR A 258 -90.28 15.93 53.27
C THR A 258 -91.59 16.27 52.57
N GLN A 259 -91.58 16.41 51.25
CA GLN A 259 -92.77 16.68 50.45
C GLN A 259 -93.75 15.50 50.46
N SER A 260 -93.24 14.26 50.37
CA SER A 260 -94.06 13.05 50.49
C SER A 260 -94.75 12.99 51.85
N ALA A 261 -94.03 13.22 52.95
CA ALA A 261 -94.61 13.26 54.28
C ALA A 261 -95.66 14.39 54.44
N THR A 262 -95.42 15.53 53.80
CA THR A 262 -96.39 16.64 53.76
C THR A 262 -97.63 16.26 52.97
N ALA A 263 -97.47 15.63 51.80
CA ALA A 263 -98.58 15.18 50.96
C ALA A 263 -99.43 14.10 51.66
N ASP A 264 -98.81 13.14 52.36
CA ASP A 264 -99.50 12.14 53.17
C ASP A 264 -100.30 12.81 54.29
N LYS A 265 -99.72 13.81 54.95
CA LYS A 265 -100.41 14.59 55.97
C LYS A 265 -101.59 15.39 55.39
N THR A 266 -101.41 16.04 54.24
CA THR A 266 -102.50 16.75 53.55
C THR A 266 -103.61 15.79 53.11
N ALA A 267 -103.27 14.59 52.63
CA ALA A 267 -104.25 13.57 52.27
C ALA A 267 -105.05 13.09 53.50
N SER A 268 -104.38 12.91 54.64
CA SER A 268 -105.04 12.58 55.91
C SER A 268 -105.93 13.72 56.41
N ASP A 269 -105.45 14.96 56.35
CA ASP A 269 -106.22 16.14 56.77
C ASP A 269 -107.44 16.36 55.84
N LEU A 270 -107.31 16.09 54.52
CA LEU A 270 -108.40 16.12 53.55
C LEU A 270 -109.42 14.99 53.81
N ALA A 271 -108.97 13.77 54.11
CA ALA A 271 -109.85 12.67 54.45
C ALA A 271 -110.63 12.96 55.74
N GLN A 272 -109.99 13.59 56.73
CA GLN A 272 -110.64 14.07 57.95
C GLN A 272 -111.66 15.17 57.63
N ALA A 273 -111.31 16.13 56.78
CA ALA A 273 -112.23 17.18 56.35
C ALA A 273 -113.43 16.62 55.57
N GLN A 274 -113.25 15.58 54.74
CA GLN A 274 -114.34 14.88 54.04
C GLN A 274 -115.23 14.10 55.01
N ALA A 275 -114.65 13.47 56.04
CA ALA A 275 -115.40 12.81 57.10
C ALA A 275 -116.20 13.82 57.94
N ASP A 276 -115.58 14.94 58.29
CA ASP A 276 -116.21 16.06 58.99
C ASP A 276 -117.30 16.71 58.14
N ALA A 277 -117.10 16.85 56.84
CA ALA A 277 -118.11 17.33 55.88
C ALA A 277 -119.28 16.34 55.74
N THR A 278 -119.02 15.03 55.74
CA THR A 278 -120.07 14.00 55.73
C THR A 278 -120.86 14.01 57.04
N LYS A 279 -120.17 14.18 58.18
CA LYS A 279 -120.79 14.37 59.48
C LYS A 279 -121.59 15.67 59.53
N ALA A 280 -121.05 16.77 59.01
CA ALA A 280 -121.73 18.05 58.90
C ALA A 280 -122.93 17.97 57.94
N ALA A 281 -122.87 17.17 56.88
CA ALA A 281 -123.99 16.92 55.97
C ALA A 281 -125.09 16.08 56.66
N ALA A 282 -124.73 15.10 57.48
CA ALA A 282 -125.67 14.34 58.31
C ALA A 282 -126.30 15.23 59.41
N ASP A 283 -125.47 16.05 60.06
CA ASP A 283 -125.90 17.07 61.03
C ASP A 283 -126.76 18.14 60.33
N LEU A 284 -126.48 18.49 59.07
CA LEU A 284 -127.27 19.40 58.22
C LEU A 284 -128.59 18.75 57.80
N VAL A 285 -128.67 17.45 57.53
CA VAL A 285 -129.95 16.76 57.27
C VAL A 285 -130.80 16.72 58.55
N ASN A 286 -130.20 16.47 59.70
CA ASN A 286 -130.86 16.54 61.01
C ASN A 286 -131.28 17.99 61.36
N ALA A 287 -130.41 18.96 61.06
CA ALA A 287 -130.69 20.38 61.20
C ALA A 287 -131.74 20.83 60.20
N ASN A 288 -131.78 20.32 58.96
CA ASN A 288 -132.81 20.59 57.94
C ASN A 288 -134.15 19.98 58.33
N THR A 289 -134.16 18.86 59.05
CA THR A 289 -135.39 18.31 59.65
C THR A 289 -135.88 19.17 60.83
N THR A 290 -134.95 19.86 61.51
CA THR A 290 -135.22 20.83 62.59
C THR A 290 -135.57 22.22 62.02
N VAL A 291 -134.98 22.59 60.88
CA VAL A 291 -135.20 23.80 60.11
C VAL A 291 -136.49 23.67 59.34
N ASP A 292 -136.92 22.55 58.77
CA ASP A 292 -138.30 22.42 58.23
C ASP A 292 -139.38 22.70 59.30
N LYS A 293 -139.07 22.42 60.58
CA LYS A 293 -139.90 22.80 61.74
C LYS A 293 -139.73 24.28 62.14
N ALA A 294 -138.57 24.89 61.91
CA ALA A 294 -138.28 26.30 62.21
C ALA A 294 -138.47 27.27 61.01
N GLN A 295 -138.53 26.78 59.78
CA GLN A 295 -138.67 27.45 58.49
C GLN A 295 -140.14 27.71 58.19
N LYS A 296 -141.06 26.90 58.75
CA LYS A 296 -142.44 27.35 59.00
C LYS A 296 -142.54 28.56 59.95
N ALA A 297 -141.46 28.94 60.63
CA ALA A 297 -141.40 30.09 61.54
C ALA A 297 -140.41 31.21 61.10
N LEU A 298 -139.63 31.03 60.03
CA LEU A 298 -138.49 31.92 59.66
C LEU A 298 -138.38 32.17 58.13
N ASP A 299 -139.50 32.22 57.41
CA ASP A 299 -139.53 32.64 55.99
C ASP A 299 -139.25 34.16 55.82
N GLY A 300 -137.98 34.53 55.99
CA GLY A 300 -137.38 35.80 55.56
C GLY A 300 -136.08 36.02 56.32
N THR A 301 -134.88 36.03 55.74
CA THR A 301 -134.41 36.41 54.39
C THR A 301 -132.94 35.96 54.23
N GLY A 302 -132.48 35.52 53.04
CA GLY A 302 -131.08 35.07 52.84
C GLY A 302 -130.48 35.40 51.47
N ALA A 303 -129.99 36.63 51.30
CA ALA A 303 -129.28 37.07 50.09
C ALA A 303 -127.73 37.08 50.24
N ALA A 304 -127.19 36.85 51.43
CA ALA A 304 -125.75 36.96 51.70
C ALA A 304 -124.95 35.69 51.35
N ALA A 305 -125.56 34.49 51.49
CA ALA A 305 -124.86 33.22 51.25
C ALA A 305 -124.52 32.98 49.77
N ILE A 306 -125.41 33.40 48.86
CA ILE A 306 -125.24 33.20 47.41
C ILE A 306 -124.12 34.08 46.83
N ILE A 307 -123.82 35.23 47.46
CA ILE A 307 -122.74 36.12 47.01
C ILE A 307 -121.37 35.60 47.48
N ALA A 308 -121.28 35.04 48.69
CA ALA A 308 -120.05 34.44 49.20
C ALA A 308 -119.60 33.23 48.35
N GLU A 309 -120.54 32.34 48.00
CA GLU A 309 -120.25 31.15 47.20
C GLU A 309 -119.76 31.49 45.77
N ARG A 310 -120.27 32.59 45.19
CA ARG A 310 -119.81 33.08 43.88
C ARG A 310 -118.39 33.64 43.96
N ASP A 311 -118.08 34.38 45.02
CA ASP A 311 -116.77 35.02 45.17
C ASP A 311 -115.68 33.98 45.48
N ASP A 312 -115.99 32.92 46.23
CA ASP A 312 -115.08 31.79 46.47
C ASP A 312 -114.81 31.00 45.16
N ALA A 313 -115.85 30.72 44.37
CA ALA A 313 -115.67 30.05 43.07
C ALA A 313 -114.81 30.86 42.07
N GLN A 314 -114.84 32.20 42.17
CA GLN A 314 -114.00 33.08 41.34
C GLN A 314 -112.53 33.07 41.78
N VAL A 315 -112.27 32.89 43.08
CA VAL A 315 -110.92 32.72 43.64
C VAL A 315 -110.33 31.37 43.20
N ASP A 316 -111.10 30.28 43.30
CA ASP A 316 -110.66 28.94 42.91
C ASP A 316 -110.30 28.86 41.41
N LEU A 317 -111.11 29.48 40.55
CA LEU A 317 -110.83 29.54 39.10
C LEU A 317 -109.53 30.29 38.81
N THR A 318 -109.27 31.38 39.53
CA THR A 318 -108.03 32.17 39.37
C THR A 318 -106.82 31.35 39.82
N GLN A 319 -106.96 30.58 40.91
CA GLN A 319 -105.89 29.74 41.45
C GLN A 319 -105.57 28.55 40.52
N ALA A 320 -106.59 27.94 39.92
CA ALA A 320 -106.43 26.87 38.93
C ALA A 320 -105.71 27.35 37.65
N GLN A 321 -106.06 28.54 37.15
CA GLN A 321 -105.39 29.14 35.98
C GLN A 321 -103.92 29.49 36.26
N ALA A 322 -103.59 29.91 37.48
CA ALA A 322 -102.21 30.14 37.89
C ALA A 322 -101.41 28.82 37.96
N ALA A 323 -102.02 27.76 38.48
CA ALA A 323 -101.41 26.42 38.54
C ALA A 323 -101.17 25.83 37.14
N GLU A 324 -102.11 26.01 36.21
CA GLU A 324 -101.97 25.57 34.82
C GLU A 324 -100.80 26.25 34.11
N ASN A 325 -100.69 27.59 34.22
CA ASN A 325 -99.57 28.33 33.64
C ASN A 325 -98.22 27.92 34.23
N LYS A 326 -98.18 27.64 35.54
CA LYS A 326 -96.97 27.14 36.20
C LYS A 326 -96.60 25.75 35.67
N ALA A 327 -97.56 24.84 35.54
CA ALA A 327 -97.33 23.50 35.01
C ALA A 327 -96.83 23.52 33.55
N GLN A 328 -97.38 24.41 32.72
CA GLN A 328 -96.91 24.61 31.34
C GLN A 328 -95.46 25.14 31.29
N THR A 329 -95.10 26.05 32.19
CA THR A 329 -93.73 26.58 32.31
C THR A 329 -92.75 25.52 32.81
N ASP A 330 -93.15 24.72 33.80
CA ASP A 330 -92.35 23.62 34.34
C ASP A 330 -92.12 22.53 33.25
N LEU A 331 -93.13 22.22 32.44
CA LEU A 331 -93.02 21.28 31.32
C LEU A 331 -92.05 21.78 30.23
N ALA A 332 -92.13 23.06 29.85
CA ALA A 332 -91.21 23.65 28.89
C ALA A 332 -89.76 23.64 29.39
N THR A 333 -89.56 23.89 30.69
CA THR A 333 -88.25 23.83 31.35
C THR A 333 -87.70 22.39 31.35
N ALA A 334 -88.55 21.41 31.64
CA ALA A 334 -88.17 19.99 31.61
C ALA A 334 -87.78 19.52 30.20
N GLN A 335 -88.54 19.92 29.17
CA GLN A 335 -88.24 19.60 27.77
C GLN A 335 -86.90 20.20 27.31
N ALA A 336 -86.59 21.44 27.72
CA ALA A 336 -85.31 22.07 27.42
C ALA A 336 -84.13 21.36 28.13
N ALA A 337 -84.32 20.92 29.38
CA ALA A 337 -83.31 20.16 30.12
C ALA A 337 -83.05 18.78 29.50
N ASP A 338 -84.09 18.10 29.00
CA ASP A 338 -83.98 16.79 28.37
C ASP A 338 -83.27 16.89 27.00
N ALA A 339 -83.61 17.91 26.20
CA ALA A 339 -82.89 18.20 24.96
C ALA A 339 -81.40 18.48 25.20
N LYS A 340 -81.07 19.20 26.29
CA LYS A 340 -79.68 19.43 26.69
C LYS A 340 -78.98 18.13 27.08
N LYS A 341 -79.61 17.26 27.87
CA LYS A 341 -79.06 15.94 28.21
C LYS A 341 -78.79 15.07 26.99
N ALA A 342 -79.70 15.07 26.01
CA ALA A 342 -79.52 14.33 24.77
C ALA A 342 -78.29 14.83 23.99
N SER A 343 -78.09 16.16 23.92
CA SER A 343 -76.91 16.76 23.29
C SER A 343 -75.62 16.44 24.06
N ASP A 344 -75.63 16.54 25.38
CA ASP A 344 -74.46 16.23 26.21
C ASP A 344 -74.06 14.74 26.06
N LEU A 345 -75.04 13.84 25.96
CA LEU A 345 -74.82 12.40 25.76
C LEU A 345 -74.25 12.07 24.37
N ALA A 346 -74.69 12.78 23.32
CA ALA A 346 -74.14 12.60 21.98
C ALA A 346 -72.66 12.99 21.94
N THR A 347 -72.29 14.14 22.52
CA THR A 347 -70.90 14.60 22.63
C THR A 347 -70.03 13.63 23.43
N ALA A 348 -70.57 13.05 24.50
CA ALA A 348 -69.85 12.05 25.31
C ALA A 348 -69.54 10.78 24.52
N LYS A 349 -70.50 10.29 23.72
CA LYS A 349 -70.28 9.13 22.85
C LYS A 349 -69.24 9.36 21.77
N ASP A 350 -69.26 10.54 21.13
CA ASP A 350 -68.25 10.88 20.12
C ASP A 350 -66.84 10.99 20.74
N THR A 351 -66.76 11.50 21.97
CA THR A 351 -65.51 11.57 22.73
C THR A 351 -65.00 10.16 23.08
N GLU A 352 -65.88 9.26 23.54
CA GLU A 352 -65.55 7.88 23.85
C GLU A 352 -65.03 7.12 22.62
N ALA A 353 -65.68 7.27 21.46
CA ALA A 353 -65.24 6.68 20.21
C ALA A 353 -63.83 7.19 19.81
N THR A 354 -63.61 8.50 19.92
CA THR A 354 -62.30 9.10 19.61
C THR A 354 -61.19 8.60 20.54
N GLN A 355 -61.50 8.41 21.83
CA GLN A 355 -60.56 7.86 22.81
C GLN A 355 -60.23 6.40 22.53
N ALA A 356 -61.23 5.59 22.13
CA ALA A 356 -61.03 4.20 21.76
C ALA A 356 -60.11 4.06 20.53
N ASP A 357 -60.31 4.90 19.50
CA ASP A 357 -59.46 4.92 18.32
C ASP A 357 -58.02 5.33 18.64
N THR A 358 -57.85 6.30 19.53
CA THR A 358 -56.53 6.75 20.02
C THR A 358 -55.82 5.64 20.81
N ALA A 359 -56.54 4.93 21.67
CA ALA A 359 -56.01 3.81 22.43
C ALA A 359 -55.55 2.65 21.52
N ASN A 360 -56.34 2.34 20.48
CA ASN A 360 -56.00 1.31 19.50
C ASN A 360 -54.74 1.69 18.69
N GLN A 361 -54.63 2.95 18.24
CA GLN A 361 -53.44 3.44 17.54
C GLN A 361 -52.19 3.39 18.44
N THR A 362 -52.34 3.76 19.71
CA THR A 362 -51.24 3.73 20.69
C THR A 362 -50.78 2.29 20.96
N ALA A 363 -51.72 1.34 21.07
CA ALA A 363 -51.40 -0.07 21.26
C ALA A 363 -50.66 -0.66 20.05
N ALA A 364 -51.06 -0.29 18.83
CA ALA A 364 -50.37 -0.71 17.61
C ALA A 364 -48.94 -0.16 17.53
N ALA A 365 -48.76 1.13 17.81
CA ALA A 365 -47.45 1.77 17.83
C ALA A 365 -46.52 1.16 18.90
N LEU A 366 -47.06 0.79 20.07
CA LEU A 366 -46.30 0.11 21.12
C LEU A 366 -45.85 -1.29 20.68
N ALA A 367 -46.71 -2.05 20.01
CA ALA A 367 -46.38 -3.37 19.50
C ALA A 367 -45.28 -3.31 18.43
N GLU A 368 -45.34 -2.32 17.54
CA GLU A 368 -44.31 -2.06 16.54
C GLU A 368 -42.97 -1.69 17.19
N ALA A 369 -42.98 -0.78 18.17
CA ALA A 369 -41.79 -0.40 18.92
C ALA A 369 -41.15 -1.59 19.66
N GLN A 370 -41.96 -2.51 20.20
CA GLN A 370 -41.46 -3.74 20.84
C GLN A 370 -40.81 -4.70 19.83
N ALA A 371 -41.38 -4.86 18.64
CA ALA A 371 -40.80 -5.68 17.58
C ALA A 371 -39.47 -5.11 17.07
N ASP A 372 -39.39 -3.79 16.92
CA ASP A 372 -38.18 -3.06 16.55
C ASP A 372 -37.08 -3.20 17.61
N ALA A 373 -37.43 -3.05 18.88
CA ALA A 373 -36.49 -3.23 19.99
C ALA A 373 -35.94 -4.66 20.03
N LYS A 374 -36.78 -5.67 19.78
CA LYS A 374 -36.34 -7.07 19.70
C LYS A 374 -35.37 -7.29 18.53
N THR A 375 -35.68 -6.76 17.35
CA THR A 375 -34.82 -6.87 16.17
C THR A 375 -33.44 -6.24 16.43
N LYS A 376 -33.39 -5.07 17.08
CA LYS A 376 -32.13 -4.41 17.46
C LYS A 376 -31.36 -5.19 18.52
N ALA A 377 -32.04 -5.84 19.47
CA ALA A 377 -31.39 -6.68 20.47
C ALA A 377 -30.75 -7.93 19.84
N ASP A 378 -31.47 -8.61 18.94
CA ASP A 378 -30.96 -9.78 18.23
C ASP A 378 -29.73 -9.41 17.36
N ALA A 379 -29.77 -8.26 16.69
CA ALA A 379 -28.64 -7.72 15.93
C ALA A 379 -27.42 -7.41 16.82
N LYS A 380 -27.64 -6.85 18.02
CA LYS A 380 -26.56 -6.61 18.99
C LYS A 380 -25.91 -7.91 19.43
N THR A 381 -26.69 -8.94 19.74
CA THR A 381 -26.15 -10.26 20.12
C THR A 381 -25.31 -10.88 19.01
N ALA A 382 -25.74 -10.77 17.74
CA ALA A 382 -24.95 -11.24 16.61
C ALA A 382 -23.61 -10.48 16.48
N ALA A 383 -23.61 -9.17 16.68
CA ALA A 383 -22.40 -8.35 16.66
C ALA A 383 -21.45 -8.69 17.83
N ASP A 384 -21.97 -8.84 19.05
CA ASP A 384 -21.18 -9.21 20.23
C ASP A 384 -20.49 -10.57 20.02
N ASN A 385 -21.20 -11.56 19.44
CA ASN A 385 -20.62 -12.86 19.10
C ASN A 385 -19.49 -12.73 18.08
N LYS A 386 -19.64 -11.86 17.07
CA LYS A 386 -18.58 -11.66 16.07
C LYS A 386 -17.35 -10.98 16.65
N VAL A 387 -17.54 -10.02 17.56
CA VAL A 387 -16.43 -9.40 18.30
C VAL A 387 -15.69 -10.44 19.14
N ALA A 388 -16.41 -11.33 19.85
CA ALA A 388 -15.78 -12.39 20.63
C ALA A 388 -14.97 -13.37 19.75
N GLU A 389 -15.51 -13.76 18.59
CA GLU A 389 -14.83 -14.61 17.61
C GLU A 389 -13.53 -13.96 17.08
N LEU A 390 -13.61 -12.70 16.65
CA LEU A 390 -12.45 -11.96 16.16
C LEU A 390 -11.41 -11.73 17.26
N THR A 391 -11.83 -11.46 18.49
CA THR A 391 -10.93 -11.33 19.65
C THR A 391 -10.19 -12.64 19.89
N ALA A 392 -10.86 -13.79 19.79
CA ALA A 392 -10.21 -15.10 19.92
C ALA A 392 -9.19 -15.35 18.80
N GLN A 393 -9.50 -14.97 17.56
CA GLN A 393 -8.57 -15.08 16.42
C GLN A 393 -7.34 -14.17 16.59
N ILE A 394 -7.54 -12.92 17.02
CA ILE A 394 -6.44 -11.98 17.31
C ILE A 394 -5.55 -12.54 18.41
N ASN A 395 -6.14 -12.99 19.53
CA ASN A 395 -5.38 -13.59 20.62
C ASN A 395 -4.62 -14.84 20.16
N ALA A 396 -5.17 -15.65 19.25
CA ALA A 396 -4.48 -16.79 18.69
C ALA A 396 -3.25 -16.34 17.89
N ILE A 397 -3.39 -15.33 17.02
CA ILE A 397 -2.29 -14.75 16.21
C ILE A 397 -1.22 -14.13 17.12
N GLU A 398 -1.61 -13.31 18.10
CA GLU A 398 -0.67 -12.66 19.02
C GLU A 398 0.12 -13.67 19.88
N ASN A 399 -0.50 -14.81 20.19
CA ASN A 399 0.14 -15.90 20.92
C ASN A 399 0.70 -17.00 19.99
N MET A 400 0.74 -16.80 18.67
CA MET A 400 1.39 -17.75 17.77
C MET A 400 2.88 -17.78 18.08
N THR A 401 3.37 -18.95 18.51
CA THR A 401 4.79 -19.20 18.72
C THR A 401 5.28 -20.17 17.66
N VAL A 402 6.44 -19.82 17.11
CA VAL A 402 7.26 -20.71 16.30
C VAL A 402 8.20 -21.47 17.24
N PRO A 403 8.42 -22.79 17.05
CA PRO A 403 9.30 -23.54 17.93
C PRO A 403 10.73 -23.00 17.89
N THR A 404 11.39 -22.99 19.05
CA THR A 404 12.81 -22.61 19.16
C THR A 404 13.66 -23.86 19.24
N LEU A 405 14.53 -24.09 18.24
CA LEU A 405 15.49 -25.20 18.24
C LEU A 405 16.45 -25.07 19.42
N SER A 406 16.75 -26.17 20.11
CA SER A 406 17.82 -26.16 21.10
C SER A 406 19.18 -26.02 20.42
N GLN A 407 20.16 -25.48 21.15
CA GLN A 407 21.51 -25.35 20.61
C GLN A 407 22.11 -26.73 20.26
N ASP A 408 21.71 -27.79 20.97
CA ASP A 408 22.14 -29.16 20.69
C ASP A 408 21.62 -29.64 19.33
N VAL A 409 20.35 -29.36 18.99
CA VAL A 409 19.79 -29.66 17.67
C VAL A 409 20.53 -28.89 16.58
N ILE A 410 20.75 -27.58 16.78
CA ILE A 410 21.47 -26.73 15.81
C ILE A 410 22.89 -27.27 15.55
N ASN A 411 23.61 -27.62 16.62
CA ASN A 411 24.97 -28.13 16.54
C ASN A 411 25.03 -29.51 15.86
N ALA A 412 24.13 -30.42 16.25
CA ALA A 412 24.05 -31.76 15.67
C ALA A 412 23.69 -31.69 14.17
N TYR A 413 22.77 -30.80 13.79
CA TYR A 413 22.40 -30.60 12.40
C TYR A 413 23.57 -30.08 11.57
N LYS A 414 24.31 -29.07 12.05
CA LYS A 414 25.50 -28.55 11.37
C LYS A 414 26.61 -29.60 11.25
N ALA A 415 26.77 -30.46 12.25
CA ALA A 415 27.73 -31.56 12.20
C ALA A 415 27.35 -32.60 11.14
N PHE A 416 26.07 -32.97 11.07
CA PHE A 416 25.56 -33.89 10.06
C PHE A 416 25.70 -33.34 8.64
N VAL A 417 25.30 -32.09 8.39
CA VAL A 417 25.46 -31.46 7.06
C VAL A 417 26.92 -31.33 6.64
N LYS A 418 27.85 -31.18 7.59
CA LYS A 418 29.29 -31.14 7.32
C LYS A 418 29.87 -32.51 6.98
N ASP A 419 29.34 -33.57 7.58
CA ASP A 419 29.79 -34.96 7.40
C ASP A 419 28.62 -35.92 7.64
N GLU A 420 28.02 -36.40 6.55
CA GLU A 420 26.77 -37.19 6.52
C GLU A 420 26.97 -38.67 6.93
N ASN A 421 27.79 -38.91 7.97
CA ASN A 421 28.05 -40.26 8.48
C ASN A 421 26.95 -40.73 9.46
N GLU A 422 26.85 -42.05 9.66
CA GLU A 422 25.79 -42.65 10.49
C GLU A 422 25.84 -42.19 11.97
N SER A 423 27.03 -41.88 12.49
CA SER A 423 27.18 -41.38 13.87
C SER A 423 26.58 -39.99 14.03
N ASN A 424 26.87 -39.07 13.10
CA ASN A 424 26.29 -37.72 13.14
C ASN A 424 24.77 -37.75 12.92
N LYS A 425 24.28 -38.67 12.08
CA LYS A 425 22.84 -38.91 11.87
C LYS A 425 22.14 -39.38 13.15
N GLU A 426 22.74 -40.31 13.89
CA GLU A 426 22.19 -40.80 15.17
C GLU A 426 22.17 -39.70 16.24
N VAL A 427 23.23 -38.88 16.31
CA VAL A 427 23.30 -37.72 17.22
C VAL A 427 22.22 -36.69 16.87
N LEU A 428 22.04 -36.36 15.59
CA LEU A 428 20.97 -35.47 15.14
C LEU A 428 19.58 -36.04 15.45
N GLY A 429 19.35 -37.33 15.18
CA GLY A 429 18.08 -37.99 15.47
C GLY A 429 17.74 -37.95 16.97
N THR A 430 18.72 -38.19 17.83
CA THR A 430 18.55 -38.13 19.29
C THR A 430 18.25 -36.70 19.75
N ALA A 431 19.02 -35.71 19.30
CA ALA A 431 18.82 -34.31 19.67
C ALA A 431 17.42 -33.80 19.22
N LEU A 432 16.97 -34.17 18.02
CA LEU A 432 15.65 -33.84 17.51
C LEU A 432 14.53 -34.49 18.33
N LEU A 433 14.68 -35.77 18.69
CA LEU A 433 13.69 -36.48 19.50
C LEU A 433 13.56 -35.87 20.91
N ASP A 434 14.69 -35.60 21.56
CA ASP A 434 14.72 -34.97 22.89
C ASP A 434 14.10 -33.57 22.85
N TRP A 435 14.47 -32.78 21.84
CA TRP A 435 13.88 -31.46 21.61
C TRP A 435 12.37 -31.56 21.40
N TYR A 436 11.91 -32.40 20.46
CA TYR A 436 10.49 -32.57 20.16
C TYR A 436 9.69 -33.01 21.40
N SER A 437 10.25 -33.90 22.23
CA SER A 437 9.60 -34.37 23.46
C SER A 437 9.48 -33.31 24.56
N THR A 438 10.28 -32.24 24.50
CA THR A 438 10.35 -31.18 25.51
C THR A 438 9.75 -29.85 25.07
N GLN A 439 9.45 -29.66 23.78
CA GLN A 439 8.78 -28.47 23.28
C GLN A 439 7.32 -28.39 23.75
N SER A 440 6.89 -27.22 24.20
CA SER A 440 5.46 -26.89 24.25
C SER A 440 4.91 -26.96 22.82
N LYS A 441 3.79 -27.66 22.61
CA LYS A 441 3.13 -27.73 21.30
C LYS A 441 3.02 -26.31 20.73
N ALA A 442 3.52 -26.10 19.51
CA ALA A 442 3.38 -24.82 18.82
C ALA A 442 1.90 -24.40 18.85
N THR A 443 1.64 -23.13 19.17
CA THR A 443 0.30 -22.57 19.07
C THR A 443 -0.01 -22.37 17.59
N THR A 444 -0.94 -23.19 17.10
CA THR A 444 -1.44 -23.12 15.72
C THR A 444 -2.48 -22.00 15.60
N PRO A 445 -2.63 -21.38 14.42
CA PRO A 445 -3.77 -20.50 14.15
C PRO A 445 -5.09 -21.22 14.46
N ILE A 446 -6.03 -20.51 15.10
CA ILE A 446 -7.39 -21.01 15.28
C ILE A 446 -8.19 -20.64 14.02
N ASP A 447 -8.44 -21.64 13.19
CA ASP A 447 -9.36 -21.58 12.06
C ASP A 447 -10.38 -22.73 12.17
N THR A 448 -11.62 -22.35 12.52
CA THR A 448 -12.75 -23.29 12.71
C THR A 448 -13.48 -23.60 11.41
N SER A 449 -13.02 -23.08 10.27
CA SER A 449 -13.60 -23.42 8.98
C SER A 449 -13.50 -24.92 8.72
N VAL A 450 -14.59 -25.47 8.22
CA VAL A 450 -14.70 -26.90 7.90
C VAL A 450 -13.95 -27.17 6.60
N VAL A 451 -13.09 -28.18 6.60
CA VAL A 451 -12.24 -28.57 5.48
C VAL A 451 -12.36 -30.06 5.19
N ASP A 452 -12.41 -30.41 3.90
CA ASP A 452 -12.17 -31.78 3.43
C ASP A 452 -10.69 -31.89 3.00
N PRO A 453 -9.83 -32.57 3.78
CA PRO A 453 -8.40 -32.66 3.48
C PRO A 453 -8.07 -33.34 2.15
N GLN A 454 -9.01 -34.09 1.57
CA GLN A 454 -8.83 -34.76 0.28
C GLN A 454 -9.13 -33.85 -0.91
N ASN A 455 -9.80 -32.71 -0.68
CA ASN A 455 -10.26 -31.79 -1.71
C ASN A 455 -10.16 -30.34 -1.22
N LEU A 456 -8.93 -29.89 -0.91
CA LEU A 456 -8.69 -28.52 -0.46
C LEU A 456 -9.03 -27.53 -1.57
N THR A 457 -9.80 -26.49 -1.23
CA THR A 457 -9.93 -25.31 -2.11
C THR A 457 -8.58 -24.61 -2.25
N SER A 458 -8.36 -23.86 -3.33
CA SER A 458 -7.10 -23.11 -3.52
C SER A 458 -6.78 -22.17 -2.35
N THR A 459 -7.78 -21.51 -1.77
CA THR A 459 -7.59 -20.66 -0.57
C THR A 459 -7.17 -21.48 0.66
N GLN A 460 -7.70 -22.68 0.86
CA GLN A 460 -7.29 -23.56 1.97
C GLN A 460 -5.86 -24.11 1.76
N ALA A 461 -5.53 -24.47 0.51
CA ALA A 461 -4.18 -24.92 0.15
C ALA A 461 -3.14 -23.79 0.31
N GLU A 462 -3.50 -22.56 -0.07
CA GLU A 462 -2.70 -21.35 0.12
C GLU A 462 -2.48 -21.05 1.61
N ALA A 463 -3.53 -21.05 2.43
CA ALA A 463 -3.42 -20.83 3.87
C ALA A 463 -2.52 -21.87 4.55
N LEU A 464 -2.66 -23.15 4.17
CA LEU A 464 -1.81 -24.23 4.65
C LEU A 464 -0.35 -24.02 4.22
N SER A 465 -0.12 -23.62 2.98
CA SER A 465 1.22 -23.33 2.44
C SER A 465 1.88 -22.18 3.20
N HIS A 466 1.15 -21.09 3.47
CA HIS A 466 1.67 -19.97 4.25
C HIS A 466 2.07 -20.36 5.67
N TYR A 467 1.25 -21.19 6.33
CA TYR A 467 1.58 -21.70 7.65
C TYR A 467 2.85 -22.56 7.63
N TYR A 468 2.99 -23.45 6.65
CA TYR A 468 4.20 -24.26 6.47
C TYR A 468 5.43 -23.40 6.21
N THR A 469 5.33 -22.42 5.32
CA THR A 469 6.41 -21.48 5.01
C THR A 469 6.82 -20.66 6.23
N LEU A 470 5.87 -20.20 7.05
CA LEU A 470 6.15 -19.52 8.31
C LEU A 470 7.00 -20.38 9.25
N LEU A 471 6.60 -21.64 9.45
CA LEU A 471 7.34 -22.59 10.28
C LEU A 471 8.72 -22.91 9.71
N ALA A 472 8.80 -23.18 8.41
CA ALA A 472 10.03 -23.56 7.73
C ALA A 472 11.06 -22.42 7.75
N ASN A 473 10.66 -21.20 7.39
CA ASN A 473 11.52 -20.01 7.46
C ASN A 473 11.98 -19.80 8.90
N SER A 474 11.06 -19.82 9.87
CA SER A 474 11.42 -19.56 11.27
C SER A 474 12.40 -20.58 11.86
N LEU A 475 12.28 -21.86 11.52
CA LEU A 475 13.20 -22.89 11.98
C LEU A 475 14.55 -22.82 11.27
N GLN A 476 14.57 -22.61 9.95
CA GLN A 476 15.82 -22.50 9.19
C GLN A 476 16.60 -21.24 9.56
N ASP A 477 15.90 -20.15 9.88
CA ASP A 477 16.50 -18.89 10.32
C ASP A 477 17.35 -19.04 11.58
N GLN A 478 16.93 -19.91 12.50
CA GLN A 478 17.66 -20.19 13.72
C GLN A 478 18.98 -20.94 13.47
N VAL A 479 19.07 -21.69 12.37
CA VAL A 479 20.27 -22.48 12.04
C VAL A 479 21.23 -21.69 11.15
N TRP A 480 20.70 -21.01 10.13
CA TRP A 480 21.46 -20.51 8.99
C TRP A 480 21.33 -18.99 8.75
N GLY A 481 20.56 -18.26 9.57
CA GLY A 481 20.21 -16.85 9.30
C GLY A 481 19.05 -16.73 8.33
N LYS A 482 18.65 -15.53 7.92
CA LYS A 482 17.39 -15.29 7.20
C LYS A 482 17.24 -16.10 5.88
N HIS A 483 16.15 -16.85 5.76
CA HIS A 483 15.68 -17.59 4.58
C HIS A 483 14.28 -17.10 4.19
N GLU A 484 13.98 -17.11 2.89
CA GLU A 484 12.69 -16.65 2.37
C GLU A 484 12.13 -17.70 1.40
N TYR A 485 11.62 -18.81 1.94
CA TYR A 485 10.57 -19.52 1.19
C TYR A 485 9.39 -18.57 1.04
N VAL A 486 8.82 -18.57 -0.16
CA VAL A 486 7.64 -17.78 -0.51
C VAL A 486 6.56 -18.73 -1.01
N VAL A 487 5.32 -18.36 -0.75
CA VAL A 487 4.16 -19.02 -1.36
C VAL A 487 3.78 -18.20 -2.58
N THR A 488 3.70 -18.84 -3.73
CA THR A 488 3.18 -18.22 -4.96
C THR A 488 1.96 -19.00 -5.44
N GLU A 489 1.11 -18.34 -6.23
CA GLU A 489 -0.06 -18.96 -6.83
C GLU A 489 0.33 -20.17 -7.69
N GLU A 490 1.42 -20.06 -8.45
CA GLU A 490 1.96 -21.16 -9.26
C GLU A 490 2.39 -22.35 -8.40
N ALA A 491 3.01 -22.11 -7.25
CA ALA A 491 3.43 -23.16 -6.33
C ALA A 491 2.22 -23.88 -5.70
N VAL A 492 1.18 -23.13 -5.32
CA VAL A 492 -0.07 -23.70 -4.78
C VAL A 492 -0.77 -24.54 -5.84
N ASN A 493 -0.92 -24.02 -7.06
CA ASN A 493 -1.52 -24.76 -8.18
C ASN A 493 -0.71 -26.03 -8.53
N ALA A 494 0.61 -25.93 -8.54
CA ALA A 494 1.50 -27.07 -8.77
C ALA A 494 1.29 -28.18 -7.73
N ILE A 495 1.27 -27.83 -6.44
CA ILE A 495 1.05 -28.78 -5.35
C ILE A 495 -0.35 -29.40 -5.43
N GLN A 496 -1.39 -28.63 -5.78
CA GLN A 496 -2.74 -29.16 -5.98
C GLN A 496 -2.78 -30.18 -7.13
N ASN A 497 -2.16 -29.88 -8.27
CA ASN A 497 -2.08 -30.81 -9.39
C ASN A 497 -1.32 -32.10 -9.02
N ILE A 498 -0.21 -31.97 -8.28
CA ILE A 498 0.55 -33.13 -7.77
C ILE A 498 -0.33 -33.98 -6.84
N ALA A 499 -1.03 -33.35 -5.90
CA ALA A 499 -1.93 -34.05 -4.98
C ALA A 499 -3.07 -34.78 -5.71
N ASP A 500 -3.67 -34.13 -6.72
CA ASP A 500 -4.69 -34.74 -7.57
C ASP A 500 -4.14 -35.92 -8.38
N ALA A 501 -2.90 -35.82 -8.87
CA ALA A 501 -2.23 -36.91 -9.56
C ALA A 501 -1.97 -38.10 -8.61
N TYR A 502 -1.49 -37.85 -7.39
CA TYR A 502 -1.36 -38.89 -6.36
C TYR A 502 -2.70 -39.56 -6.03
N ALA A 503 -3.77 -38.77 -5.87
CA ALA A 503 -5.11 -39.28 -5.61
C ALA A 503 -5.62 -40.14 -6.78
N SER A 504 -5.32 -39.74 -8.02
CA SER A 504 -5.69 -40.45 -9.24
C SER A 504 -4.91 -41.76 -9.42
N GLU A 505 -3.61 -41.76 -9.10
CA GLU A 505 -2.77 -42.95 -9.13
C GLU A 505 -3.18 -43.98 -8.07
N ASN A 506 -3.70 -43.50 -6.92
CA ASN A 506 -4.25 -44.29 -5.81
C ASN A 506 -3.35 -45.46 -5.39
N GLN A 507 -2.04 -45.20 -5.31
CA GLN A 507 -1.03 -46.19 -4.93
C GLN A 507 -0.99 -46.37 -3.40
N PRO A 508 -0.65 -47.57 -2.90
CA PRO A 508 -0.43 -47.75 -1.47
C PRO A 508 0.75 -46.91 -0.98
N TRP A 509 0.70 -46.43 0.27
CA TRP A 509 1.80 -45.65 0.88
C TRP A 509 3.19 -46.30 0.76
N SER A 510 3.24 -47.63 0.76
CA SER A 510 4.48 -48.40 0.58
C SER A 510 5.16 -48.21 -0.79
N SER A 511 4.46 -47.66 -1.78
CA SER A 511 5.02 -47.35 -3.10
C SER A 511 5.97 -46.15 -3.08
N GLY A 512 5.94 -45.34 -2.02
CA GLY A 512 6.78 -44.15 -1.89
C GLY A 512 6.39 -43.02 -2.86
N HIS A 513 7.36 -42.16 -3.17
CA HIS A 513 7.17 -41.01 -4.05
C HIS A 513 6.90 -41.41 -5.50
N SER A 514 5.92 -40.76 -6.14
CA SER A 514 5.62 -40.93 -7.55
C SER A 514 6.26 -39.83 -8.38
N ARG A 515 7.27 -40.18 -9.18
CA ARG A 515 7.83 -39.23 -10.16
C ARG A 515 6.80 -38.80 -11.18
N THR A 516 5.86 -39.66 -11.53
CA THR A 516 4.77 -39.35 -12.48
C THR A 516 3.85 -38.27 -11.91
N ALA A 517 3.42 -38.41 -10.65
CA ALA A 517 2.63 -37.38 -9.97
C ALA A 517 3.38 -36.05 -9.84
N LEU A 518 4.66 -36.09 -9.43
CA LEU A 518 5.50 -34.89 -9.32
C LEU A 518 5.64 -34.14 -10.66
N THR A 519 5.79 -34.85 -11.77
CA THR A 519 5.84 -34.22 -13.12
C THR A 519 4.49 -33.70 -13.62
N SER A 520 3.41 -33.92 -12.86
CA SER A 520 2.07 -33.43 -13.18
C SER A 520 1.79 -32.05 -12.55
N ASP A 521 2.82 -31.36 -12.05
CA ASP A 521 2.73 -30.01 -11.48
C ASP A 521 2.19 -28.92 -12.43
N GLY A 522 2.14 -29.20 -13.73
CA GLY A 522 1.70 -28.24 -14.75
C GLY A 522 2.80 -27.25 -15.19
N ASN A 523 4.05 -27.47 -14.79
CA ASN A 523 5.19 -26.64 -15.16
C ASN A 523 6.35 -27.48 -15.73
N ALA A 524 6.49 -27.45 -17.06
CA ALA A 524 7.53 -28.20 -17.78
C ALA A 524 8.99 -27.77 -17.47
N ASN A 525 9.19 -26.67 -16.73
CA ASN A 525 10.52 -26.15 -16.39
C ASN A 525 10.96 -26.51 -14.96
N VAL A 526 10.10 -27.17 -14.17
CA VAL A 526 10.42 -27.58 -12.80
C VAL A 526 10.93 -29.02 -12.80
N ASN A 527 11.96 -29.28 -12.00
CA ASN A 527 12.47 -30.62 -11.77
C ASN A 527 12.52 -30.90 -10.26
N TRP A 528 11.77 -31.89 -9.82
CA TRP A 528 11.67 -32.27 -8.42
C TRP A 528 12.84 -33.18 -8.03
N SER A 529 13.74 -32.66 -7.19
CA SER A 529 14.87 -33.41 -6.64
C SER A 529 14.47 -34.27 -5.43
N SER A 530 13.46 -33.84 -4.69
CA SER A 530 12.95 -34.49 -3.48
C SER A 530 11.54 -34.00 -3.17
N GLU A 531 10.83 -34.79 -2.37
CA GLU A 531 9.53 -34.48 -1.79
C GLU A 531 9.51 -35.03 -0.37
N ASN A 532 8.84 -34.35 0.55
CA ASN A 532 8.54 -34.89 1.88
C ASN A 532 7.04 -35.19 1.96
N MET A 533 6.68 -36.45 2.22
CA MET A 533 5.29 -36.86 2.38
C MET A 533 5.01 -37.22 3.83
N GLY A 534 3.87 -36.76 4.34
CA GLY A 534 3.34 -37.10 5.66
C GLY A 534 1.95 -37.74 5.57
N THR A 535 1.52 -38.40 6.64
CA THR A 535 0.12 -38.85 6.75
C THR A 535 -0.72 -37.76 7.40
N GLY A 536 -1.97 -37.60 6.96
CA GLY A 536 -2.86 -36.55 7.43
C GLY A 536 -4.30 -37.02 7.65
N ALA A 537 -5.16 -36.09 8.04
CA ALA A 537 -6.58 -36.34 8.27
C ALA A 537 -7.25 -36.84 6.99
N LYS A 538 -8.06 -37.90 7.11
CA LYS A 538 -8.85 -38.44 6.00
C LYS A 538 -10.29 -37.92 5.97
N ASN A 539 -10.82 -37.59 7.14
CA ASN A 539 -12.20 -37.15 7.30
C ASN A 539 -12.27 -35.62 7.37
N THR A 540 -13.43 -35.09 7.01
CA THR A 540 -13.75 -33.67 7.20
C THR A 540 -13.46 -33.24 8.63
N THR A 541 -12.73 -32.14 8.77
CA THR A 541 -12.29 -31.59 10.06
C THR A 541 -12.25 -30.05 9.99
N THR A 542 -11.62 -29.38 10.96
CA THR A 542 -11.34 -27.94 10.94
C THR A 542 -9.95 -27.66 10.38
N MET A 543 -9.76 -26.49 9.78
CA MET A 543 -8.43 -26.05 9.35
C MET A 543 -7.42 -26.04 10.51
N THR A 544 -7.85 -25.69 11.74
CA THR A 544 -7.02 -25.80 12.95
C THR A 544 -6.42 -27.20 13.13
N GLU A 545 -7.24 -28.25 12.95
CA GLU A 545 -6.77 -29.63 13.10
C GLU A 545 -5.81 -30.05 11.97
N VAL A 546 -6.02 -29.57 10.75
CA VAL A 546 -5.11 -29.80 9.61
C VAL A 546 -3.75 -29.14 9.87
N LEU A 547 -3.74 -27.89 10.32
CA LEU A 547 -2.52 -27.14 10.67
C LEU A 547 -1.76 -27.81 11.83
N LEU A 548 -2.49 -28.30 12.84
CA LEU A 548 -1.89 -29.01 13.97
C LEU A 548 -1.28 -30.36 13.58
N GLN A 549 -1.86 -31.08 12.63
CA GLN A 549 -1.28 -32.32 12.11
C GLN A 549 -0.05 -32.03 11.24
N SER A 550 -0.10 -30.96 10.47
CA SER A 550 1.00 -30.51 9.62
C SER A 550 2.28 -30.17 10.39
N PHE A 551 2.13 -29.73 11.64
CA PHE A 551 3.23 -29.49 12.56
C PHE A 551 3.86 -30.77 13.14
N LYS A 552 3.08 -31.86 13.27
CA LYS A 552 3.55 -33.11 13.88
C LYS A 552 4.35 -33.95 12.89
#